data_AF-A0A401I4I0-F1
#
_entry.id   AF-A0A401I4I0-F1
#
_cell.length_a   1.000
_cell.length_b   1.000
_cell.length_c   1.000
_cell.angle_alpha   90.00
_cell.angle_beta   90.00
_cell.angle_gamma   90.00
#
_symmetry.space_group_name_H-M   'P 1'
#
loop_
_entity.id
_entity.type
_entity.pdbx_description
1 polymer ?
#
loop_
_entity_poly.entity_id
_entity_poly.type
_entity_poly.pdbx_seq_one_letter_code
_entity_poly.pdbx_strand_id
1 'polypeptide(L)' 'MPINLTVGRLATIIYLDRSGVVTQRLIEVRAVSGGRVRAYCHTARAPRVFLLESILAARPAERPQTAQRARGSGYAG' A
#
# COMPACT_ATOMS: atom_id res chain seq x y z
N MET A 1 5.93 18.40 -0.68
CA MET A 1 5.53 17.59 -1.86
C MET A 1 4.19 16.95 -1.57
N PRO A 2 3.23 16.98 -2.50
CA PRO A 2 1.94 16.30 -2.30
C PRO A 2 2.11 14.78 -2.33
N ILE A 3 1.50 14.07 -1.38
CA ILE A 3 1.38 12.60 -1.40
C ILE A 3 0.38 12.23 -2.49
N ASN A 4 0.83 11.52 -3.53
CA ASN A 4 -0.04 11.05 -4.61
C ASN A 4 -0.39 9.57 -4.41
N LEU A 5 -1.69 9.28 -4.20
CA LEU A 5 -2.23 7.94 -4.02
C LEU A 5 -3.35 7.72 -5.02
N THR A 6 -3.21 6.68 -5.85
CA THR A 6 -4.18 6.34 -6.88
C THR A 6 -5.14 5.27 -6.39
N VAL A 7 -6.45 5.53 -6.46
CA VAL A 7 -7.48 4.53 -6.12
C VAL A 7 -7.38 3.31 -7.03
N GLY A 8 -7.59 2.12 -6.47
CA GLY A 8 -7.48 0.83 -7.15
C GLY A 8 -6.04 0.37 -7.41
N ARG A 9 -5.03 1.11 -6.92
CA ARG A 9 -3.61 0.75 -7.05
C ARG A 9 -3.00 0.42 -5.71
N LEU A 10 -1.92 -0.36 -5.78
CA LEU A 10 -1.07 -0.65 -4.63
C LEU A 10 -0.07 0.49 -4.43
N ALA A 11 0.19 0.79 -3.17
CA ALA A 11 1.22 1.74 -2.77
C ALA A 11 1.95 1.23 -1.53
N THR A 12 3.25 1.51 -1.48
CA THR A 12 4.02 1.41 -0.25
C THR A 12 4.04 2.79 0.39
N ILE A 13 3.61 2.88 1.65
CA ILE A 13 3.62 4.12 2.43
C ILE A 13 4.57 4.01 3.62
N ILE A 14 5.17 5.13 4.00
CA ILE A 14 5.84 5.33 5.29
C ILE A 14 4.84 6.05 6.19
N TYR A 15 4.39 5.37 7.25
CA TYR A 15 3.29 5.81 8.10
C TYR A 15 3.79 6.03 9.53
N LEU A 16 3.52 7.23 10.07
CA LEU A 16 3.74 7.57 11.47
C LEU A 16 2.46 7.27 12.26
N ASP A 17 2.53 6.37 13.22
CA ASP A 17 1.39 6.14 14.11
C ASP A 17 1.34 7.11 15.29
N ARG A 18 0.27 7.03 16.08
CA ARG A 18 0.03 7.92 17.23
C ARG A 18 1.03 7.74 18.37
N SER A 19 1.74 6.62 18.43
CA SER A 19 2.82 6.39 19.40
C SER A 19 4.18 6.89 18.91
N GLY A 20 4.24 7.52 17.74
CA GLY A 20 5.48 8.01 17.15
C GLY A 20 6.27 6.93 16.39
N VAL A 21 5.69 5.75 16.18
CA VAL A 21 6.38 4.65 15.48
C VAL A 21 6.18 4.81 13.98
N VAL A 22 7.30 4.85 13.26
CA VAL A 22 7.33 4.87 11.80
C VAL A 22 7.29 3.44 11.27
N THR A 23 6.37 3.16 10.36
CA THR A 23 6.19 1.83 9.78
C THR A 23 6.04 1.89 8.27
N GLN A 24 6.59 0.90 7.57
CA GLN A 24 6.33 0.71 6.15
C GLN A 24 5.09 -0.19 5.97
N ARG A 25 4.12 0.25 5.16
CA ARG A 25 2.88 -0.50 4.88
C ARG A 25 2.68 -0.67 3.39
N LEU A 26 2.31 -1.88 2.95
CA LEU A 26 1.78 -2.12 1.61
C LEU A 26 0.25 -2.02 1.68
N ILE A 27 -0.34 -1.11 0.91
CA ILE A 27 -1.77 -0.83 0.93
C ILE A 27 -2.37 -0.87 -0.47
N GLU A 28 -3.59 -1.35 -0.59
CA GLU A 28 -4.43 -1.16 -1.78
C GLU A 28 -5.41 -0.03 -1.53
N VAL A 29 -5.25 1.09 -2.24
CA VAL A 29 -6.04 2.30 -2.02
C VAL A 29 -7.47 2.07 -2.52
N ARG A 30 -8.46 2.20 -1.63
CA ARG A 30 -9.88 2.05 -1.96
C ARG A 30 -10.60 3.38 -2.12
N ALA A 31 -10.23 4.38 -1.32
CA ALA A 31 -10.75 5.74 -1.45
C ALA A 31 -9.81 6.74 -0.77
N VAL A 32 -9.76 7.96 -1.31
CA VAL A 32 -9.06 9.11 -0.70
C VAL A 32 -10.07 10.25 -0.59
N SER A 33 -10.38 10.68 0.63
CA SER A 33 -11.41 11.70 0.87
C SER A 33 -11.26 12.28 2.27
N GLY A 34 -11.41 13.61 2.44
CA GLY A 34 -11.47 14.24 3.77
C GLY A 34 -10.26 13.94 4.65
N GLY A 35 -9.05 14.02 4.09
CA GLY A 35 -7.79 13.75 4.79
C GLY A 35 -7.57 12.28 5.19
N ARG A 36 -8.40 11.36 4.68
CA ARG A 36 -8.33 9.93 5.02
C ARG A 36 -8.13 9.08 3.78
N VAL A 37 -7.33 8.03 3.95
CA VAL A 37 -7.10 6.99 2.95
C VAL A 37 -7.73 5.71 3.46
N ARG A 38 -8.81 5.26 2.84
CA ARG A 38 -9.38 3.93 3.08
C ARG A 38 -8.62 2.94 2.21
N ALA A 39 -8.09 1.89 2.80
CA ALA A 39 -7.29 0.91 2.08
C ALA A 39 -7.41 -0.48 2.68
N TYR A 40 -7.10 -1.50 1.87
CA TYR A 40 -6.75 -2.81 2.42
C TYR A 40 -5.26 -2.82 2.75
N CYS A 41 -4.89 -3.06 4.01
CA CYS A 41 -3.50 -3.12 4.44
C CYS A 41 -3.00 -4.56 4.34
N HIS A 42 -2.10 -4.84 3.40
CA HIS A 42 -1.55 -6.18 3.19
C HIS A 42 -0.64 -6.62 4.35
N THR A 43 0.07 -5.68 4.98
CA THR A 43 0.90 -5.97 6.16
C THR A 43 0.06 -6.47 7.34
N ALA A 44 -1.14 -5.92 7.54
CA ALA A 44 -2.05 -6.31 8.61
C ALA A 44 -3.15 -7.30 8.18
N ARG A 45 -3.22 -7.62 6.88
CA ARG A 45 -4.26 -8.44 6.24
C ARG A 45 -5.70 -8.00 6.58
N ALA A 46 -5.94 -6.69 6.67
CA ALA A 46 -7.23 -6.15 7.07
C ALA A 46 -7.51 -4.76 6.44
N PRO A 47 -8.80 -4.39 6.27
CA PRO A 47 -9.19 -3.01 5.95
C PRO A 47 -8.71 -2.03 7.05
N ARG A 48 -8.10 -0.91 6.64
CA ARG A 48 -7.64 0.14 7.55
C ARG A 48 -7.87 1.52 6.94
N VAL A 49 -8.02 2.50 7.82
CA VAL A 49 -8.05 3.93 7.48
C VAL A 49 -6.75 4.56 7.96
N PHE A 50 -6.06 5.23 7.05
CA PHE A 50 -4.85 6.00 7.35
C PHE A 50 -5.15 7.50 7.27
N LEU A 51 -4.57 8.28 8.16
CA LEU A 51 -4.62 9.74 8.07
C LEU A 51 -3.58 10.20 7.04
N LEU A 52 -3.99 11.05 6.11
CA LEU A 52 -3.12 11.54 5.03
C LEU A 52 -1.95 12.35 5.60
N GLU A 53 -2.18 13.14 6.65
CA GLU A 53 -1.16 13.92 7.37
C GLU A 53 -0.10 13.05 8.06
N SER A 54 -0.43 11.79 8.37
CA SER A 54 0.48 10.82 8.99
C SER A 54 1.23 9.97 7.97
N ILE A 55 1.02 10.19 6.67
CA ILE A 55 1.78 9.53 5.60
C ILE A 55 2.97 10.43 5.24
N LEU A 56 4.17 10.02 5.65
CA LEU A 56 5.40 10.77 5.46
C LEU A 56 5.93 10.66 4.02
N ALA A 57 5.70 9.51 3.38
CA ALA A 57 6.05 9.25 1.99
C ALA A 57 5.16 8.15 1.40
N ALA A 58 4.95 8.19 0.09
CA ALA A 58 4.24 7.16 -0.66
C ALA A 58 4.90 6.92 -2.02
N ARG A 59 4.92 5.66 -2.45
CA ARG A 59 5.29 5.28 -3.81
C ARG A 59 4.34 4.21 -4.36
N PRO A 60 4.03 4.21 -5.66
CA PRO A 60 3.36 3.10 -6.30
C PRO A 60 4.10 1.79 -6.02
N ALA A 61 3.34 0.72 -5.80
CA ALA A 61 3.89 -0.62 -5.63
C ALA A 61 3.31 -1.53 -6.70
N GLU A 62 4.13 -2.45 -7.18
CA GLU A 62 3.64 -3.58 -7.98
C GLU A 62 2.94 -4.58 -7.06
N ARG A 63 2.00 -5.33 -7.63
CA ARG A 63 1.41 -6.47 -6.93
C ARG A 63 2.52 -7.48 -6.66
N PRO A 64 2.71 -7.95 -5.42
CA PRO A 64 3.67 -9.02 -5.16
C PRO A 64 3.36 -10.18 -6.10
N GLN A 65 4.31 -10.55 -6.96
CA GLN A 65 4.17 -11.60 -7.98
C GLN A 65 4.06 -13.02 -7.38
N THR A 66 3.77 -13.15 -6.10
CA THR A 66 3.69 -14.42 -5.38
C THR A 66 2.49 -15.28 -5.85
N ALA A 67 1.53 -14.70 -6.58
CA ALA A 67 0.43 -15.46 -7.21
C ALA A 67 0.63 -15.74 -8.71
N GLN A 68 1.68 -15.18 -9.34
CA GLN A 68 1.86 -15.26 -10.79
C GLN A 68 2.91 -16.30 -11.22
N ARG A 69 3.74 -16.79 -10.29
CA ARG A 69 4.74 -17.85 -10.56
C ARG A 69 4.17 -19.26 -10.76
N ALA A 70 2.86 -19.47 -10.56
CA ALA A 70 2.23 -20.77 -10.83
C ALA A 70 1.78 -20.97 -12.29
N ARG A 71 2.03 -20.01 -13.19
CA ARG A 71 1.69 -20.12 -14.62
C ARG A 71 2.88 -19.69 -15.48
N GLY A 72 3.72 -20.66 -15.85
CA GLY A 72 4.92 -20.50 -16.67
C GLY A 72 6.04 -21.42 -16.17
N SER A 73 5.88 -22.75 -16.25
CA SER A 73 6.16 -23.55 -17.46
C SER A 73 7.50 -23.20 -18.11
N GLY A 74 8.51 -24.02 -17.82
CA GLY A 74 9.49 -24.47 -18.81
C GLY A 74 10.63 -23.52 -19.16
N TYR A 75 11.76 -23.66 -18.47
CA TYR A 75 13.05 -23.54 -19.14
C TYR A 75 13.47 -24.96 -19.53
N ALA A 76 13.07 -25.36 -20.74
CA ALA A 76 13.79 -26.36 -21.52
C ALA A 76 14.83 -25.60 -22.34
N GLY A 77 16.08 -26.04 -22.26
CA GLY A 77 17.24 -25.44 -22.91
C GLY A 77 18.50 -25.88 -22.19
#